data_AF-A0A6G1MJG1-F1
#
_entry.id   AF-A0A6G1MJG1-F1
#
_cell.length_a   1.000
_cell.length_b   1.000
_cell.length_c   1.000
_cell.angle_alpha   90.00
_cell.angle_beta   90.00
_cell.angle_gamma   90.00
#
_symmetry.space_group_name_H-M   'P 1'
#
loop_
_entity.id
_entity.type
_entity.pdbx_description
1 polymer ?
#
loop_
_entity_poly.entity_id
_entity_poly.type
_entity_poly.pdbx_seq_one_letter_code
_entity_poly.pdbx_strand_id
1 'polypeptide(L)'
;MLYLKLTTLLAILPLFASGVPTTGPHVKRAGCASCEDVAHGFASLNGGTYGGKGGKVVTVTTHADLKKYAGATEPLIIRIDGTIVAEPKGYEVPVKSYKTIIGVGEKGHLVGGGFNINNQKNVIIRNLEISDSYEPTDYNGKGGDWDGIQVDTSVNIWIDHVKVSKSLRKYKIGRVY
;
A
#
# COMPACT_ATOMS: atom_id res chain seq x y z
N MET A 1 29.42 59.15 53.93
CA MET A 1 28.19 58.35 54.14
C MET A 1 27.60 58.05 52.77
N LEU A 2 28.08 57.00 52.09
CA LEU A 2 27.59 55.61 52.17
C LEU A 2 26.11 55.50 51.77
N TYR A 3 25.82 54.84 50.63
CA TYR A 3 24.84 53.75 50.50
C TYR A 3 24.83 53.23 49.05
N LEU A 4 25.40 52.05 48.85
CA LEU A 4 25.36 51.27 47.61
C LEU A 4 24.06 50.47 47.60
N LYS A 5 23.12 50.76 46.67
CA LYS A 5 21.90 49.96 46.52
C LYS A 5 22.17 48.77 45.58
N LEU A 6 22.21 47.58 46.15
CA LEU A 6 22.26 46.29 45.44
C LEU A 6 20.83 45.91 45.03
N THR A 7 20.55 45.92 43.73
CA THR A 7 19.28 45.44 43.17
C THR A 7 19.44 43.95 42.86
N THR A 8 18.83 43.08 43.65
CA THR A 8 18.78 41.64 43.39
C THR A 8 17.80 41.34 42.26
N LEU A 9 18.30 40.75 41.17
CA LEU A 9 17.49 40.20 40.08
C LEU A 9 17.02 38.80 40.46
N LEU A 10 15.70 38.59 40.61
CA LEU A 10 15.12 37.28 40.87
C LEU A 10 14.98 36.53 39.52
N ALA A 11 15.81 35.51 39.29
CA ALA A 11 15.68 34.64 38.12
C ALA A 11 14.58 33.60 38.36
N ILE A 12 13.45 33.73 37.65
CA ILE A 12 12.38 32.73 37.64
C ILE A 12 12.77 31.66 36.61
N LEU A 13 13.21 30.49 37.08
CA LEU A 13 13.41 29.31 36.23
C LEU A 13 12.05 28.73 35.82
N PRO A 14 11.79 28.45 34.54
CA PRO A 14 10.61 27.70 34.14
C PRO A 14 10.76 26.25 34.62
N LEU A 15 9.81 25.82 35.44
CA LEU A 15 9.66 24.42 35.83
C LEU A 15 9.23 23.64 34.59
N PHE A 16 10.18 22.99 33.91
CA PHE A 16 9.87 22.01 32.90
C PHE A 16 9.20 20.82 33.58
N ALA A 17 7.87 20.74 33.48
CA ALA A 17 7.14 19.54 33.80
C ALA A 17 7.58 18.45 32.80
N SER A 18 8.46 17.56 33.24
CA SER A 18 8.78 16.32 32.55
C SER A 18 7.52 15.46 32.52
N GLY A 19 6.75 15.57 31.43
CA GLY A 19 5.70 14.61 31.11
C GLY A 19 6.33 13.24 31.02
N VAL A 20 6.09 12.40 32.04
CA VAL A 20 6.38 10.98 32.00
C VAL A 20 5.60 10.40 30.81
N PRO A 21 6.24 9.75 29.83
CA PRO A 21 5.50 9.04 28.80
C PRO A 21 4.73 7.92 29.51
N THR A 22 3.43 8.12 29.67
CA THR A 22 2.52 7.09 30.12
C THR A 22 2.54 6.02 29.03
N THR A 23 3.08 4.85 29.38
CA THR A 23 2.94 3.62 28.61
C THR A 23 1.47 3.22 28.65
N GLY A 24 0.66 3.92 27.85
CA GLY A 24 -0.66 3.44 27.47
C GLY A 24 -0.51 2.04 26.87
N PRO A 25 -1.54 1.18 26.98
CA PRO A 25 -1.49 -0.15 26.41
C PRO A 25 -1.04 -0.04 24.96
N HIS A 26 0.12 -0.62 24.65
CA HIS A 26 0.61 -0.76 23.30
C HIS A 26 -0.44 -1.58 22.55
N VAL A 27 -1.37 -0.88 21.90
CA VAL A 27 -2.20 -1.47 20.86
C VAL A 27 -1.18 -2.06 19.90
N LYS A 28 -1.08 -3.40 19.86
CA LYS A 28 -0.38 -4.09 18.79
C LYS A 28 -1.08 -3.64 17.52
N ARG A 29 -0.56 -2.58 16.89
CA ARG A 29 -0.84 -2.32 15.48
C ARG A 29 -0.52 -3.64 14.82
N ALA A 30 -1.49 -4.24 14.14
CA ALA A 30 -1.23 -5.41 13.31
C ALA A 30 -0.13 -5.00 12.33
N GLY A 31 1.11 -5.31 12.70
CA GLY A 31 2.29 -4.70 12.11
C GLY A 31 2.47 -5.21 10.70
N CYS A 32 2.79 -4.32 9.79
CA CYS A 32 3.29 -4.67 8.48
C CYS A 32 4.73 -4.16 8.42
N ALA A 33 5.68 -4.98 8.88
CA ALA A 33 7.09 -4.57 8.94
C ALA A 33 7.63 -4.16 7.57
N SER A 34 7.23 -4.86 6.50
CA SER A 34 7.55 -4.52 5.12
C SER A 34 6.85 -3.26 4.61
N CYS A 35 5.84 -2.72 5.29
CA CYS A 35 5.19 -1.49 4.85
C CYS A 35 6.03 -0.22 5.09
N GLU A 36 7.11 -0.32 5.86
CA GLU A 36 7.99 0.80 6.19
C GLU A 36 9.23 0.89 5.29
N ASP A 37 9.41 -0.04 4.35
CA ASP A 37 10.54 0.03 3.41
C ASP A 37 10.45 1.27 2.53
N VAL A 38 11.62 1.74 2.10
CA VAL A 38 11.77 2.97 1.33
C VAL A 38 11.93 2.62 -0.15
N ALA A 39 11.22 3.34 -1.02
CA ALA A 39 11.40 3.21 -2.46
C ALA A 39 12.79 3.69 -2.89
N HIS A 40 13.37 3.03 -3.91
CA HIS A 40 14.68 3.37 -4.48
C HIS A 40 14.55 3.71 -5.98
N GLY A 41 15.66 4.12 -6.62
CA GLY A 41 15.69 4.42 -8.05
C GLY A 41 14.83 5.63 -8.44
N PHE A 42 14.23 5.63 -9.63
CA PHE A 42 13.39 6.75 -10.08
C PHE A 42 12.21 7.04 -9.13
N ALA A 43 11.67 6.01 -8.46
CA ALA A 43 10.58 6.16 -7.51
C ALA A 43 10.98 6.94 -6.24
N SER A 44 12.28 7.06 -5.93
CA SER A 44 12.77 7.83 -4.79
C SER A 44 13.01 9.31 -5.09
N LEU A 45 12.90 9.74 -6.35
CA LEU A 45 13.11 11.12 -6.77
C LEU A 45 11.88 12.00 -6.45
N ASN A 46 12.04 13.32 -6.57
CA ASN A 46 10.95 14.31 -6.45
C ASN A 46 10.12 14.19 -5.15
N GLY A 47 10.78 13.95 -4.02
CA GLY A 47 10.13 13.78 -2.72
C GLY A 47 9.79 12.32 -2.37
N GLY A 48 10.09 11.37 -3.25
CA GLY A 48 10.02 9.94 -2.99
C GLY A 48 8.61 9.34 -3.09
N THR A 49 8.55 8.03 -2.85
CA THR A 49 7.30 7.25 -2.85
C THR A 49 7.09 6.66 -1.46
N TYR A 50 6.02 7.06 -0.77
CA TYR A 50 5.71 6.62 0.60
C TYR A 50 4.35 5.96 0.76
N GLY A 51 3.58 5.83 -0.33
CA GLY A 51 2.32 5.09 -0.35
C GLY A 51 1.33 5.56 0.73
N GLY A 52 0.78 4.59 1.47
CA GLY A 52 -0.19 4.82 2.54
C GLY A 52 0.40 5.08 3.92
N LYS A 53 1.71 5.37 4.04
CA LYS A 53 2.38 5.60 5.33
C LYS A 53 1.65 6.66 6.15
N GLY A 54 1.46 6.39 7.45
CA GLY A 54 0.69 7.24 8.38
C GLY A 54 -0.84 7.07 8.28
N GLY A 55 -1.33 6.35 7.25
CA GLY A 55 -2.72 6.01 7.07
C GLY A 55 -3.19 4.82 7.90
N LYS A 56 -4.49 4.50 7.80
CA LYS A 56 -5.07 3.32 8.44
C LYS A 56 -4.59 2.04 7.74
N VAL A 57 -4.32 1.02 8.54
CA VAL A 57 -4.09 -0.35 8.06
C VAL A 57 -5.42 -1.08 7.98
N VAL A 58 -5.73 -1.64 6.81
CA VAL A 58 -6.90 -2.51 6.57
C VAL A 58 -6.43 -3.84 6.01
N THR A 59 -7.15 -4.90 6.31
CA THR A 59 -6.93 -6.23 5.72
C THR A 59 -8.14 -6.58 4.88
N VAL A 60 -7.89 -7.04 3.66
CA VAL A 60 -8.91 -7.40 2.67
C VAL A 60 -8.74 -8.85 2.25
N THR A 61 -9.87 -9.53 2.08
CA THR A 61 -9.95 -10.91 1.58
C THR A 61 -10.95 -11.05 0.43
N THR A 62 -11.62 -9.96 0.05
CA THR A 62 -12.65 -9.93 -1.00
C THR A 62 -12.33 -8.88 -2.05
N HIS A 63 -12.77 -9.11 -3.29
CA HIS A 63 -12.61 -8.13 -4.37
C HIS A 63 -13.40 -6.84 -4.09
N ALA A 64 -14.56 -6.94 -3.43
CA ALA A 64 -15.36 -5.79 -3.05
C ALA A 64 -14.62 -4.86 -2.08
N ASP A 65 -14.00 -5.42 -1.04
CA ASP A 65 -13.21 -4.64 -0.08
C ASP A 65 -11.95 -4.07 -0.73
N LEU A 66 -11.27 -4.85 -1.58
CA LEU A 66 -10.10 -4.37 -2.33
C LEU A 66 -10.47 -3.13 -3.16
N LYS A 67 -11.56 -3.18 -3.94
CA LYS A 67 -12.06 -2.04 -4.72
C LYS A 67 -12.39 -0.84 -3.83
N LYS A 68 -13.12 -1.09 -2.75
CA LYS A 68 -13.54 -0.03 -1.80
C LYS A 68 -12.34 0.71 -1.24
N TYR A 69 -11.35 -0.01 -0.71
CA TYR A 69 -10.21 0.61 -0.04
C TYR A 69 -9.17 1.16 -1.03
N ALA A 70 -8.94 0.51 -2.18
CA ALA A 70 -8.04 1.03 -3.21
C ALA A 70 -8.56 2.35 -3.82
N GLY A 71 -9.89 2.48 -3.98
CA GLY A 71 -10.55 3.68 -4.49
C GLY A 71 -10.79 4.80 -3.47
N ALA A 72 -10.44 4.58 -2.20
CA ALA A 72 -10.64 5.55 -1.12
C ALA A 72 -9.68 6.75 -1.25
N THR A 73 -10.09 7.93 -0.77
CA THR A 73 -9.28 9.16 -0.90
C THR A 73 -8.22 9.29 0.18
N GLU A 74 -8.47 8.73 1.35
CA GLU A 74 -7.53 8.75 2.47
C GLU A 74 -6.32 7.85 2.24
N PRO A 75 -5.15 8.17 2.82
CA PRO A 75 -4.00 7.29 2.79
C PRO A 75 -4.30 5.96 3.49
N LEU A 76 -4.00 4.83 2.83
CA LEU A 76 -4.27 3.49 3.37
C LEU A 76 -3.14 2.51 3.09
N ILE A 77 -2.89 1.65 4.08
CA ILE A 77 -2.14 0.42 3.92
C ILE A 77 -3.15 -0.72 3.81
N ILE A 78 -3.24 -1.32 2.63
CA ILE A 78 -4.20 -2.36 2.27
C ILE A 78 -3.46 -3.69 2.21
N ARG A 79 -3.73 -4.55 3.18
CA ARG A 79 -3.12 -5.88 3.29
C ARG A 79 -4.03 -6.93 2.63
N ILE A 80 -3.56 -7.56 1.56
CA ILE A 80 -4.25 -8.68 0.91
C ILE A 80 -3.85 -9.97 1.65
N ASP A 81 -4.80 -10.58 2.37
CA ASP A 81 -4.56 -11.80 3.18
C ASP A 81 -5.31 -12.99 2.59
N GLY A 82 -4.84 -13.45 1.43
CA GLY A 82 -5.45 -14.57 0.71
C GLY A 82 -5.55 -14.32 -0.79
N THR A 83 -6.19 -15.27 -1.45
CA THR A 83 -6.47 -15.17 -2.89
C THR A 83 -7.77 -14.42 -3.12
N ILE A 84 -7.69 -13.31 -3.85
CA ILE A 84 -8.81 -12.54 -4.35
C ILE A 84 -8.97 -12.82 -5.83
N VAL A 85 -10.17 -13.25 -6.24
CA VAL A 85 -10.52 -13.41 -7.65
C VAL A 85 -11.18 -12.13 -8.13
N ALA A 86 -10.71 -11.58 -9.24
CA ALA A 86 -11.28 -10.41 -9.88
C ALA A 86 -12.64 -10.77 -10.50
N GLU A 87 -13.61 -9.90 -10.26
CA GLU A 87 -15.00 -10.06 -10.68
C GLU A 87 -15.51 -8.73 -11.26
N PRO A 88 -15.79 -8.67 -12.59
CA PRO A 88 -15.57 -9.74 -13.58
C PRO A 88 -14.07 -10.03 -13.83
N LYS A 89 -13.76 -11.13 -14.52
CA LYS A 89 -12.42 -11.37 -15.05
C LYS A 89 -12.03 -10.21 -15.99
N GLY A 90 -10.77 -9.82 -15.95
CA GLY A 90 -10.21 -8.65 -16.63
C GLY A 90 -10.38 -7.35 -15.85
N TYR A 91 -11.04 -7.37 -14.69
CA TYR A 91 -11.26 -6.13 -13.93
C TYR A 91 -9.95 -5.62 -13.33
N GLU A 92 -9.58 -4.41 -13.73
CA GLU A 92 -8.48 -3.67 -13.12
C GLU A 92 -9.00 -2.77 -12.01
N VAL A 93 -8.54 -3.02 -10.78
CA VAL A 93 -8.95 -2.24 -9.61
C VAL A 93 -8.36 -0.82 -9.71
N PRO A 94 -9.17 0.24 -9.77
CA PRO A 94 -8.67 1.60 -9.73
C PRO A 94 -8.02 1.88 -8.37
N VAL A 95 -6.75 2.29 -8.38
CA VAL A 95 -6.00 2.62 -7.16
C VAL A 95 -5.81 4.11 -7.10
N LYS A 96 -6.35 4.78 -6.07
CA LYS A 96 -6.09 6.21 -5.86
C LYS A 96 -4.71 6.47 -5.28
N SER A 97 -4.33 7.74 -5.28
CA SER A 97 -3.09 8.21 -4.65
C SER A 97 -2.97 7.80 -3.17
N TYR A 98 -1.73 7.73 -2.68
CA TYR A 98 -1.38 7.45 -1.28
C TYR A 98 -1.84 6.07 -0.79
N LYS A 99 -1.51 5.03 -1.56
CA LYS A 99 -1.86 3.64 -1.23
C LYS A 99 -0.61 2.80 -1.11
N THR A 100 -0.59 1.92 -0.11
CA THR A 100 0.30 0.76 -0.08
C THR A 100 -0.57 -0.47 -0.15
N ILE A 101 -0.54 -1.20 -1.26
CA ILE A 101 -1.22 -2.49 -1.41
C ILE A 101 -0.17 -3.58 -1.28
N ILE A 102 -0.33 -4.46 -0.29
CA ILE A 102 0.71 -5.42 0.07
C ILE A 102 0.14 -6.79 0.44
N GLY A 103 0.77 -7.87 -0.02
CA GLY A 103 0.39 -9.23 0.38
C GLY A 103 0.86 -9.61 1.79
N VAL A 104 0.07 -10.41 2.49
CA VAL A 104 0.42 -10.99 3.80
C VAL A 104 1.17 -12.31 3.62
N GLY A 105 2.46 -12.34 3.99
CA GLY A 105 3.29 -13.54 3.80
C GLY A 105 3.27 -13.99 2.34
N GLU A 106 3.04 -15.28 2.11
CA GLU A 106 2.93 -15.88 0.77
C GLU A 106 1.48 -15.94 0.25
N LYS A 107 0.54 -15.27 0.89
CA LYS A 107 -0.90 -15.46 0.61
C LYS A 107 -1.49 -14.41 -0.33
N GLY A 108 -0.82 -13.27 -0.52
CA GLY A 108 -1.39 -12.11 -1.20
C GLY A 108 -1.49 -12.31 -2.70
N HIS A 109 -2.61 -12.82 -3.19
CA HIS A 109 -2.82 -13.10 -4.60
C HIS A 109 -4.03 -12.34 -5.18
N LEU A 110 -3.88 -11.81 -6.39
CA LEU A 110 -4.97 -11.30 -7.22
C LEU A 110 -5.03 -12.13 -8.52
N VAL A 111 -6.15 -12.79 -8.76
CA VAL A 111 -6.32 -13.71 -9.90
C VAL A 111 -7.37 -13.19 -10.85
N GLY A 112 -7.09 -13.23 -12.15
CA GLY A 112 -8.05 -12.88 -13.19
C GLY A 112 -8.20 -11.38 -13.43
N GLY A 113 -7.35 -10.52 -12.88
CA GLY A 113 -7.44 -9.06 -13.04
C GLY A 113 -6.16 -8.37 -12.62
N GLY A 114 -6.23 -7.08 -12.35
CA GLY A 114 -5.05 -6.26 -12.05
C GLY A 114 -5.34 -4.96 -11.32
N PHE A 115 -4.41 -4.02 -11.42
CA PHE A 115 -4.51 -2.69 -10.83
C PHE A 115 -4.38 -1.62 -11.90
N ASN A 116 -5.27 -0.63 -11.86
CA ASN A 116 -5.20 0.54 -12.72
C ASN A 116 -4.79 1.78 -11.91
N ILE A 117 -3.61 2.32 -12.21
CA ILE A 117 -3.05 3.51 -11.58
C ILE A 117 -2.99 4.62 -12.65
N ASN A 118 -4.11 5.33 -12.84
CA ASN A 118 -4.23 6.37 -13.86
C ASN A 118 -4.38 7.77 -13.24
N ASN A 119 -3.49 8.67 -13.61
CA ASN A 119 -3.41 10.05 -13.12
C ASN A 119 -3.31 10.13 -11.58
N GLN A 120 -2.46 9.28 -10.99
CA GLN A 120 -2.25 9.19 -9.55
C GLN A 120 -0.80 9.38 -9.16
N LYS A 121 -0.56 9.47 -7.85
CA LYS A 121 0.80 9.56 -7.31
C LYS A 121 0.95 8.84 -5.97
N ASN A 122 2.19 8.52 -5.62
CA ASN A 122 2.53 7.92 -4.33
C ASN A 122 1.76 6.62 -4.09
N VAL A 123 2.01 5.62 -4.94
CA VAL A 123 1.42 4.29 -4.80
C VAL A 123 2.52 3.24 -4.71
N ILE A 124 2.35 2.31 -3.78
CA ILE A 124 3.23 1.18 -3.54
C ILE A 124 2.42 -0.11 -3.76
N ILE A 125 2.87 -0.99 -4.65
CA ILE A 125 2.31 -2.33 -4.86
C ILE A 125 3.42 -3.34 -4.53
N ARG A 126 3.23 -4.18 -3.50
CA ARG A 126 4.31 -5.03 -2.98
C ARG A 126 3.92 -6.42 -2.54
N ASN A 127 4.84 -7.37 -2.65
CA ASN A 127 4.67 -8.74 -2.14
C ASN A 127 3.35 -9.38 -2.60
N LEU A 128 3.02 -9.26 -3.90
CA LEU A 128 1.80 -9.81 -4.48
C LEU A 128 2.14 -10.79 -5.60
N GLU A 129 1.32 -11.83 -5.74
CA GLU A 129 1.19 -12.58 -6.99
C GLU A 129 -0.05 -12.07 -7.74
N ILE A 130 0.15 -11.63 -8.99
CA ILE A 130 -0.92 -11.21 -9.89
C ILE A 130 -0.91 -12.16 -11.08
N SER A 131 -2.03 -12.84 -11.32
CA SER A 131 -2.10 -13.85 -12.38
C SER A 131 -3.39 -13.84 -13.19
N ASP A 132 -3.35 -14.47 -14.35
CA ASP A 132 -4.53 -14.91 -15.12
C ASP A 132 -5.43 -13.82 -15.68
N SER A 133 -4.91 -12.62 -15.85
CA SER A 133 -5.56 -11.55 -16.60
C SER A 133 -5.58 -11.79 -18.13
N TYR A 134 -5.12 -12.95 -18.62
CA TYR A 134 -5.14 -13.27 -20.05
C TYR A 134 -6.57 -13.36 -20.62
N GLU A 135 -6.84 -12.60 -21.69
CA GLU A 135 -8.08 -12.68 -22.48
C GLU A 135 -7.91 -13.63 -23.68
N PRO A 136 -8.60 -14.78 -23.73
CA PRO A 136 -8.43 -15.75 -24.81
C PRO A 136 -8.90 -15.27 -26.19
N THR A 137 -9.87 -14.34 -26.24
CA THR A 137 -10.48 -13.85 -27.49
C THR A 137 -9.73 -12.67 -28.10
N ASP A 138 -8.80 -12.06 -27.37
CA ASP A 138 -8.00 -10.93 -27.82
C ASP A 138 -6.58 -11.36 -28.24
N TYR A 139 -6.49 -12.03 -29.39
CA TYR A 139 -5.23 -12.59 -29.88
C TYR A 139 -4.16 -11.52 -30.17
N ASN A 140 -4.55 -10.32 -30.61
CA ASN A 140 -3.61 -9.25 -30.94
C ASN A 140 -3.34 -8.29 -29.76
N GLY A 141 -4.02 -8.48 -28.62
CA GLY A 141 -3.87 -7.66 -27.42
C GLY A 141 -4.29 -6.21 -27.64
N LYS A 142 -5.29 -5.97 -28.49
CA LYS A 142 -5.78 -4.61 -28.84
C LYS A 142 -7.24 -4.38 -28.48
N GLY A 143 -7.94 -5.42 -28.03
CA GLY A 143 -9.35 -5.38 -27.66
C GLY A 143 -9.57 -5.02 -26.19
N GLY A 144 -8.63 -5.35 -25.29
CA GLY A 144 -8.71 -4.99 -23.89
C GLY A 144 -7.36 -4.88 -23.18
N ASP A 145 -7.27 -3.94 -22.26
CA ASP A 145 -6.12 -3.68 -21.41
C ASP A 145 -6.26 -4.52 -20.13
N TRP A 146 -6.18 -5.86 -20.24
CA TRP A 146 -6.25 -6.72 -19.05
C TRP A 146 -4.86 -6.88 -18.44
N ASP A 147 -4.29 -5.76 -18.00
CA ASP A 147 -2.94 -5.74 -17.43
C ASP A 147 -2.97 -6.22 -15.99
N GLY A 148 -1.87 -6.84 -15.55
CA GLY A 148 -1.69 -7.13 -14.13
C GLY A 148 -1.52 -5.83 -13.33
N ILE A 149 -0.80 -4.86 -13.90
CA ILE A 149 -0.61 -3.51 -13.36
C ILE A 149 -0.50 -2.54 -14.53
N GLN A 150 -1.50 -1.68 -14.71
CA GLN A 150 -1.50 -0.54 -15.62
C GLN A 150 -1.11 0.72 -14.86
N VAL A 151 -0.19 1.52 -15.42
CA VAL A 151 0.25 2.80 -14.86
C VAL A 151 0.28 3.86 -15.96
N ASP A 152 -0.69 4.77 -15.91
CA ASP A 152 -0.83 5.85 -16.89
C ASP A 152 -0.71 7.21 -16.21
N THR A 153 0.05 8.12 -16.81
CA THR A 153 0.15 9.53 -16.40
C THR A 153 0.36 9.70 -14.88
N SER A 154 1.14 8.81 -14.27
CA SER A 154 1.30 8.72 -12.82
C SER A 154 2.76 8.87 -12.41
N VAL A 155 2.99 9.37 -11.18
CA VAL A 155 4.34 9.67 -10.67
C VAL A 155 4.56 9.10 -9.27
N ASN A 156 5.80 8.80 -8.91
CA ASN A 156 6.14 8.21 -7.61
C ASN A 156 5.38 6.90 -7.36
N ILE A 157 5.65 5.92 -8.21
CA ILE A 157 5.06 4.58 -8.16
C ILE A 157 6.18 3.58 -7.87
N TRP A 158 5.99 2.71 -6.88
CA TRP A 158 6.95 1.67 -6.53
C TRP A 158 6.29 0.29 -6.57
N ILE A 159 6.75 -0.54 -7.49
CA ILE A 159 6.35 -1.93 -7.65
C ILE A 159 7.54 -2.78 -7.20
N ASP A 160 7.39 -3.55 -6.12
CA ASP A 160 8.51 -4.31 -5.54
C ASP A 160 8.08 -5.67 -5.01
N HIS A 161 8.90 -6.70 -5.25
CA HIS A 161 8.58 -8.09 -4.92
C HIS A 161 7.20 -8.52 -5.43
N VAL A 162 6.84 -8.10 -6.64
CA VAL A 162 5.61 -8.53 -7.30
C VAL A 162 5.96 -9.62 -8.31
N LYS A 163 5.19 -10.70 -8.29
CA LYS A 163 5.21 -11.74 -9.30
C LYS A 163 4.00 -11.55 -10.21
N VAL A 164 4.25 -11.28 -11.49
CA VAL A 164 3.21 -11.26 -12.53
C VAL A 164 3.35 -12.51 -13.38
N SER A 165 2.27 -13.24 -13.62
CA SER A 165 2.34 -14.46 -14.42
C SER A 165 1.07 -14.76 -15.21
N LYS A 166 1.24 -15.39 -16.38
CA LYS A 166 0.16 -16.06 -17.10
C LYS A 166 -0.02 -17.45 -16.47
N SER A 167 -0.78 -17.58 -15.39
CA SER A 167 -0.91 -18.85 -14.66
C SER A 167 -1.98 -19.76 -15.27
N LEU A 168 -1.61 -20.38 -16.40
CA LEU A 168 -2.31 -21.56 -16.92
C LEU A 168 -2.08 -22.76 -15.99
N ARG A 169 -2.48 -22.69 -14.71
CA ARG A 169 -2.68 -23.91 -13.91
C ARG A 169 -3.71 -24.72 -14.68
N LYS A 170 -3.24 -25.65 -15.50
CA LYS A 170 -3.97 -26.87 -15.78
C LYS A 170 -4.31 -27.40 -14.40
N TYR A 171 -5.53 -27.14 -13.93
CA TYR A 171 -6.14 -28.10 -13.04
C TYR A 171 -5.99 -29.41 -13.79
N LYS A 172 -5.09 -30.26 -13.29
CA LYS A 172 -5.16 -31.68 -13.49
C LYS A 172 -6.45 -32.06 -12.78
N ILE A 173 -7.58 -31.78 -13.42
CA ILE A 173 -8.88 -32.27 -12.98
C ILE A 173 -8.70 -33.77 -13.13
N GLY A 174 -8.46 -34.45 -12.01
CA GLY A 174 -8.53 -35.90 -11.97
C GLY A 174 -9.94 -36.26 -12.40
N ARG A 175 -10.10 -36.59 -13.69
CA ARG A 175 -11.32 -37.21 -14.17
C ARG A 175 -11.23 -38.68 -13.78
N VAL A 176 -11.71 -38.95 -12.57
CA VAL A 176 -12.35 -40.21 -12.17
C VAL A 176 -13.80 -39.77 -12.01
N TYR A 177 -14.80 -40.22 -12.74
CA TYR A 177 -15.10 -41.50 -13.38
C TYR A 177 -15.52 -41.31 -14.85
#